data_AF-A0A6J7VQG2-F1
#
_entry.id   AF-A0A6J7VQG2-F1
#
_cell.length_a   1.000
_cell.length_b   1.000
_cell.length_c   1.000
_cell.angle_alpha   90.00
_cell.angle_beta   90.00
_cell.angle_gamma   90.00
#
_symmetry.space_group_name_H-M   'P 1'
#
loop_
_entity.id
_entity.type
_entity.pdbx_description
1 polymer ?
#
loop_
_entity_poly.entity_id
_entity_poly.type
_entity_poly.pdbx_seq_one_letter_code
_entity_poly.pdbx_strand_id
1 'polypeptide(L)'
;MENNLLLADEINQISEINYEVDDVLTLQRAGALAVNQLVAEFIEFGAVADNQLIAQVLVRFKDLQVRDYAMGLVNNENKDKLFNLWYWLSNYAPTGFIAPVACIFAACAYESAESQLAENALDRAIGDCPNYPLALLLRRVFSAAWPSSSFAAMRAELHPRICATLFGSSI
;
A
#
# COMPACT_ATOMS: atom_id res chain seq x y z
N MET A 1 6.19 18.06 14.40
CA MET A 1 5.29 17.39 15.35
C MET A 1 3.82 17.76 15.09
N GLU A 2 3.49 18.98 14.66
CA GLU A 2 2.10 19.40 14.37
C GLU A 2 1.39 18.57 13.29
N ASN A 3 2.05 18.26 12.16
CA ASN A 3 1.41 17.49 11.08
C ASN A 3 0.99 16.07 11.49
N ASN A 4 1.71 15.44 12.42
CA ASN A 4 1.38 14.09 12.90
C ASN A 4 0.15 14.09 13.82
N LEU A 5 -0.09 15.18 14.56
CA LEU A 5 -1.29 15.30 15.40
C LEU A 5 -2.54 15.42 14.51
N LEU A 6 -2.48 16.29 13.50
CA LEU A 6 -3.59 16.50 12.57
C LEU A 6 -3.92 15.21 11.81
N LEU A 7 -2.91 14.46 11.34
CA LEU A 7 -3.14 13.19 10.66
C LEU A 7 -3.82 12.16 11.59
N ALA A 8 -3.38 12.06 12.85
CA ALA A 8 -3.99 11.14 13.81
C ALA A 8 -5.46 11.49 14.08
N ASP A 9 -5.80 12.77 14.16
CA ASP A 9 -7.18 13.23 14.32
C ASP A 9 -8.05 12.83 13.12
N GLU A 10 -7.56 13.02 11.88
CA GLU A 10 -8.26 12.60 10.66
C GLU A 10 -8.46 11.08 10.61
N ILE A 11 -7.44 10.29 10.96
CA ILE A 11 -7.53 8.82 11.02
C ILE A 11 -8.65 8.38 11.97
N ASN A 12 -8.76 9.01 13.14
CA ASN A 12 -9.77 8.64 14.14
C ASN A 12 -11.21 8.92 13.69
N GLN A 13 -11.42 9.76 12.67
CA GLN A 13 -12.74 10.00 12.09
C GLN A 13 -13.14 8.95 11.05
N ILE A 14 -12.22 8.10 10.59
CA ILE A 14 -12.47 7.16 9.50
C ILE A 14 -12.54 5.74 10.06
N SER A 15 -13.70 5.11 9.91
CA SER A 15 -13.87 3.70 10.29
C SER A 15 -13.26 2.75 9.25
N GLU A 16 -12.69 1.65 9.74
CA GLU A 16 -12.33 0.50 8.92
C GLU A 16 -13.57 -0.08 8.23
N ILE A 17 -13.37 -0.76 7.10
CA ILE A 17 -14.49 -1.41 6.38
C ILE A 17 -14.99 -2.58 7.22
N ASN A 18 -16.26 -2.53 7.60
CA ASN A 18 -16.95 -3.61 8.27
C ASN A 18 -17.66 -4.51 7.25
N TYR A 19 -17.15 -5.73 7.07
CA TYR A 19 -17.69 -6.69 6.10
C TYR A 19 -19.12 -7.16 6.36
N GLU A 20 -19.66 -6.96 7.57
CA GLU A 20 -21.00 -7.43 7.93
C GLU A 20 -22.10 -6.40 7.67
N VAL A 21 -21.77 -5.11 7.79
CA VAL A 21 -22.78 -4.02 7.76
C VAL A 21 -22.55 -2.98 6.68
N ASP A 22 -21.33 -2.84 6.17
CA ASP A 22 -21.04 -1.82 5.18
C ASP A 22 -21.37 -2.27 3.74
N ASP A 23 -21.56 -1.29 2.86
CA ASP A 23 -21.40 -1.50 1.42
C ASP A 23 -19.90 -1.61 1.09
N VAL A 24 -19.36 -2.81 1.33
CA VAL A 24 -17.92 -3.13 1.22
C VAL A 24 -17.37 -2.73 -0.15
N LEU A 25 -18.05 -3.07 -1.23
CA LEU A 25 -17.56 -2.81 -2.58
C LEU A 25 -17.48 -1.31 -2.86
N THR A 26 -18.49 -0.55 -2.42
CA THR A 26 -18.47 0.91 -2.55
C THR A 26 -17.30 1.53 -1.77
N LEU A 27 -17.05 1.08 -0.54
CA LEU A 27 -15.93 1.58 0.26
C LEU A 27 -14.56 1.16 -0.29
N GLN A 28 -14.45 -0.05 -0.83
CA GLN A 28 -13.23 -0.53 -1.51
C GLN A 28 -12.94 0.29 -2.76
N ARG A 29 -13.96 0.58 -3.58
CA ARG A 29 -13.83 1.48 -4.75
C ARG A 29 -13.39 2.87 -4.33
N ALA A 30 -14.02 3.44 -3.30
CA ALA A 30 -13.64 4.73 -2.76
C ALA A 30 -12.18 4.73 -2.25
N GLY A 31 -11.75 3.64 -1.61
CA GLY A 31 -10.36 3.43 -1.21
C GLY A 31 -9.40 3.41 -2.41
N ALA A 32 -9.71 2.66 -3.45
CA ALA A 32 -8.89 2.60 -4.67
C ALA A 32 -8.81 3.95 -5.40
N LEU A 33 -9.91 4.72 -5.44
CA LEU A 33 -9.91 6.08 -5.98
C LEU A 33 -9.05 7.04 -5.15
N ALA A 34 -9.11 6.95 -3.82
CA ALA A 34 -8.23 7.72 -2.94
C ALA A 34 -6.75 7.38 -3.16
N VAL A 35 -6.42 6.11 -3.38
CA VAL A 35 -5.06 5.69 -3.76
C VAL A 35 -4.64 6.34 -5.08
N ASN A 36 -5.52 6.37 -6.09
CA ASN A 36 -5.20 7.02 -7.37
C ASN A 36 -4.96 8.52 -7.21
N GLN A 37 -5.75 9.19 -6.37
CA GLN A 37 -5.55 10.60 -6.07
C GLN A 37 -4.22 10.83 -5.35
N LEU A 38 -3.90 10.03 -4.34
CA LEU A 38 -2.62 10.10 -3.62
C LEU A 38 -1.43 9.92 -4.58
N VAL A 39 -1.51 8.95 -5.48
CA VAL A 39 -0.49 8.69 -6.49
C VAL A 39 -0.34 9.89 -7.43
N ALA A 40 -1.44 10.44 -7.92
CA ALA A 40 -1.40 11.60 -8.82
C ALA A 40 -0.76 12.82 -8.15
N GLU A 41 -1.20 13.17 -6.94
CA GLU A 41 -0.65 14.31 -6.18
C GLU A 41 0.83 14.12 -5.87
N PHE A 42 1.24 12.93 -5.45
CA PHE A 42 2.65 12.66 -5.16
C PHE A 42 3.52 12.70 -6.42
N ILE A 43 3.03 12.19 -7.55
CA ILE A 43 3.77 12.24 -8.82
C ILE A 43 3.96 13.69 -9.28
N GLU A 44 2.98 14.56 -9.04
CA GLU A 44 3.03 15.96 -9.44
C GLU A 44 3.91 16.81 -8.51
N PHE A 45 3.78 16.63 -7.19
CA PHE A 45 4.38 17.52 -6.20
C PHE A 45 5.54 16.91 -5.40
N GLY A 46 5.75 15.60 -5.47
CA GLY A 46 6.74 14.86 -4.68
C GLY A 46 6.36 14.66 -3.21
N ALA A 47 5.19 15.13 -2.79
CA ALA A 47 4.60 14.95 -1.48
C ALA A 47 3.08 15.17 -1.55
N VAL A 48 2.35 14.71 -0.54
CA VAL A 48 0.91 14.99 -0.38
C VAL A 48 0.73 15.80 0.91
N ALA A 49 0.02 16.91 0.83
CA ALA A 49 -0.24 17.80 1.98
C ALA A 49 -1.63 17.57 2.60
N ASP A 50 -2.54 16.95 1.87
CA ASP A 50 -3.89 16.65 2.34
C ASP A 50 -3.87 15.49 3.34
N ASN A 51 -3.94 15.83 4.64
CA ASN A 51 -4.00 14.84 5.71
C ASN A 51 -5.26 13.98 5.68
N GLN A 52 -6.39 14.49 5.15
CA GLN A 52 -7.63 13.73 5.05
C GLN A 52 -7.48 12.62 4.00
N LEU A 53 -6.90 12.95 2.84
CA LEU A 53 -6.56 11.97 1.81
C LEU A 53 -5.59 10.91 2.33
N ILE A 54 -4.52 11.33 3.02
CA ILE A 54 -3.53 10.40 3.59
C ILE A 54 -4.19 9.48 4.63
N ALA A 55 -4.98 10.03 5.55
CA ALA A 55 -5.71 9.26 6.56
C ALA A 55 -6.64 8.24 5.92
N GLN A 56 -7.40 8.65 4.90
CA GLN A 56 -8.30 7.77 4.16
C GLN A 56 -7.54 6.61 3.52
N VAL A 57 -6.42 6.87 2.85
CA VAL A 57 -5.61 5.80 2.24
C VAL A 57 -5.06 4.84 3.29
N LEU A 58 -4.48 5.36 4.38
CA LEU A 58 -3.91 4.55 5.45
C LEU A 58 -4.95 3.63 6.11
N VAL A 59 -6.14 4.15 6.41
CA VAL A 59 -7.23 3.35 6.98
C VAL A 59 -7.73 2.31 5.98
N ARG A 60 -7.85 2.68 4.70
CA ARG A 60 -8.33 1.76 3.65
C ARG A 60 -7.34 0.65 3.34
N PHE A 61 -6.03 0.82 3.56
CA PHE A 61 -5.05 -0.26 3.43
C PHE A 61 -5.17 -1.40 4.45
N LYS A 62 -6.06 -1.29 5.45
CA LYS A 62 -6.45 -2.43 6.28
C LYS A 62 -7.33 -3.43 5.53
N ASP A 63 -8.00 -3.00 4.46
CA ASP A 63 -8.71 -3.89 3.54
C ASP A 63 -7.74 -4.48 2.50
N LEU A 64 -7.83 -5.81 2.29
CA LEU A 64 -6.92 -6.54 1.41
C LEU A 64 -7.03 -6.09 -0.05
N GLN A 65 -8.25 -5.82 -0.54
CA GLN A 65 -8.47 -5.45 -1.94
C GLN A 65 -7.89 -4.07 -2.24
N VAL A 66 -8.06 -3.10 -1.34
CA VAL A 66 -7.49 -1.76 -1.53
C VAL A 66 -5.97 -1.77 -1.44
N ARG A 67 -5.40 -2.52 -0.48
CA ARG A 67 -3.94 -2.67 -0.34
C ARG A 67 -3.34 -3.34 -1.58
N ASP A 68 -3.91 -4.44 -2.03
CA ASP A 68 -3.37 -5.20 -3.15
C ASP A 68 -3.59 -4.48 -4.48
N TYR A 69 -4.64 -3.64 -4.58
CA TYR A 69 -4.79 -2.69 -5.67
C TYR A 69 -3.61 -1.72 -5.74
N ALA A 70 -3.28 -1.05 -4.61
CA ALA A 70 -2.16 -0.11 -4.56
C ALA A 70 -0.81 -0.75 -4.91
N MET A 71 -0.56 -1.96 -4.40
CA MET A 71 0.64 -2.74 -4.74
C MET A 71 0.75 -3.04 -6.25
N GLY A 72 -0.39 -3.29 -6.89
CA GLY A 72 -0.43 -3.63 -8.31
C GLY A 72 -0.30 -2.46 -9.29
N LEU A 73 -0.41 -1.20 -8.83
CA LEU A 73 -0.27 0.00 -9.68
C LEU A 73 1.11 0.17 -10.33
N VAL A 74 2.13 -0.52 -9.80
CA VAL A 74 3.51 -0.45 -10.29
C VAL A 74 3.65 -1.08 -11.67
N ASN A 75 4.16 -0.28 -12.62
CA ASN A 75 4.50 -0.68 -13.98
C ASN A 75 5.86 -0.07 -14.39
N ASN A 76 6.32 -0.41 -15.59
CA ASN A 76 7.62 0.03 -16.09
C ASN A 76 7.77 1.55 -16.23
N GLU A 77 6.66 2.29 -16.37
CA GLU A 77 6.65 3.74 -16.58
C GLU A 77 6.67 4.53 -15.26
N ASN A 78 6.10 3.97 -14.20
CA ASN A 78 5.90 4.68 -12.92
C ASN A 78 6.67 4.09 -11.73
N LYS A 79 7.38 2.96 -11.89
CA LYS A 79 8.03 2.24 -10.78
C LYS A 79 8.90 3.10 -9.87
N ASP A 80 9.71 4.00 -10.40
CA ASP A 80 10.62 4.83 -9.59
C ASP A 80 9.84 5.87 -8.77
N LYS A 81 8.76 6.41 -9.34
CA LYS A 81 7.89 7.36 -8.65
C LYS A 81 7.09 6.67 -7.54
N LEU A 82 6.55 5.49 -7.82
CA LEU A 82 5.81 4.71 -6.83
C LEU A 82 6.72 4.15 -5.74
N PHE A 83 7.95 3.76 -6.05
CA PHE A 83 8.95 3.42 -5.06
C PHE A 83 9.14 4.57 -4.04
N ASN A 84 9.32 5.80 -4.54
CA ASN A 84 9.47 6.98 -3.69
C ASN A 84 8.20 7.31 -2.90
N LEU A 85 7.02 7.17 -3.50
CA LEU A 85 5.73 7.36 -2.82
C LEU A 85 5.59 6.39 -1.64
N TRP A 86 5.78 5.10 -1.86
CA TRP A 86 5.59 4.10 -0.82
C TRP A 86 6.67 4.19 0.26
N TYR A 87 7.90 4.55 -0.11
CA TYR A 87 8.94 4.89 0.85
C TYR A 87 8.51 6.08 1.73
N TRP A 88 8.09 7.19 1.11
CA TRP A 88 7.62 8.37 1.83
C TRP A 88 6.44 8.05 2.76
N LEU A 89 5.40 7.40 2.24
CA LEU A 89 4.20 7.09 3.00
C LEU A 89 4.48 6.13 4.16
N SER A 90 5.38 5.15 4.00
CA SER A 90 5.75 4.22 5.07
C SER A 90 6.49 4.89 6.24
N ASN A 91 7.19 5.99 5.96
CA ASN A 91 7.87 6.82 6.96
C ASN A 91 6.92 7.86 7.58
N TYR A 92 5.90 8.29 6.84
CA TYR A 92 4.88 9.24 7.30
C TYR A 92 3.78 8.58 8.14
N ALA A 93 3.46 7.32 7.85
CA ALA A 93 2.38 6.59 8.53
C ALA A 93 2.64 6.48 10.06
N PRO A 94 1.61 6.75 10.89
CA PRO A 94 1.71 6.57 12.33
C PRO A 94 1.64 5.09 12.70
N THR A 95 2.11 4.76 13.92
CA THR A 95 2.00 3.41 14.49
C THR A 95 0.57 2.86 14.41
N GLY A 96 0.44 1.60 14.04
CA GLY A 96 -0.83 0.92 13.76
C GLY A 96 -1.26 0.96 12.30
N PHE A 97 -0.58 1.75 11.45
CA PHE A 97 -0.88 1.93 10.03
C PHE A 97 0.34 1.76 9.11
N ILE A 98 1.51 1.39 9.66
CA ILE A 98 2.75 1.28 8.91
C ILE A 98 2.81 -0.04 8.14
N ALA A 99 2.39 -1.14 8.76
CA ALA A 99 2.57 -2.48 8.22
C ALA A 99 2.07 -2.68 6.77
N PRO A 100 0.86 -2.21 6.39
CA PRO A 100 0.38 -2.35 5.02
C PRO A 100 1.28 -1.63 4.00
N VAL A 101 1.60 -0.36 4.26
CA VAL A 101 2.41 0.48 3.34
C VAL A 101 3.84 -0.04 3.26
N ALA A 102 4.41 -0.43 4.39
CA ALA A 102 5.74 -1.00 4.44
C ALA A 102 5.84 -2.31 3.65
N CYS A 103 4.78 -3.13 3.61
CA CYS A 103 4.73 -4.31 2.74
C CYS A 103 4.67 -3.95 1.24
N ILE A 104 3.88 -2.93 0.88
CA ILE A 104 3.82 -2.43 -0.50
C ILE A 104 5.20 -1.92 -0.94
N PHE A 105 5.87 -1.14 -0.08
CA PHE A 105 7.22 -0.66 -0.33
C PHE A 105 8.23 -1.81 -0.42
N ALA A 106 8.14 -2.80 0.47
CA ALA A 106 9.02 -3.98 0.45
C ALA A 106 8.92 -4.73 -0.89
N ALA A 107 7.71 -4.91 -1.43
CA ALA A 107 7.50 -5.52 -2.73
C ALA A 107 8.18 -4.71 -3.86
N CYS A 108 8.02 -3.37 -3.85
CA CYS A 108 8.66 -2.49 -4.82
C CYS A 108 10.20 -2.56 -4.73
N ALA A 109 10.74 -2.53 -3.52
CA ALA A 109 12.18 -2.62 -3.29
C ALA A 109 12.76 -3.95 -3.75
N TYR A 110 12.05 -5.04 -3.49
CA TYR A 110 12.45 -6.37 -3.94
C TYR A 110 12.50 -6.46 -5.47
N GLU A 111 11.50 -5.91 -6.16
CA GLU A 111 11.47 -5.86 -7.63
C GLU A 111 12.60 -5.02 -8.23
N SER A 112 12.97 -3.95 -7.54
CA SER A 112 14.13 -3.10 -7.90
C SER A 112 15.48 -3.70 -7.52
N ALA A 113 15.51 -4.95 -7.01
CA ALA A 113 16.71 -5.63 -6.51
C ALA A 113 17.37 -4.96 -5.29
N GLU A 114 16.66 -4.06 -4.60
CA GLU A 114 17.10 -3.37 -3.40
C GLU A 114 16.83 -4.21 -2.15
N SER A 115 17.49 -5.37 -2.06
CA SER A 115 17.19 -6.41 -1.07
C SER A 115 17.26 -5.91 0.38
N GLN A 116 18.26 -5.08 0.71
CA GLN A 116 18.39 -4.54 2.08
C GLN A 116 17.23 -3.59 2.43
N LEU A 117 16.78 -2.76 1.47
CA LEU A 117 15.63 -1.88 1.69
C LEU A 117 14.34 -2.69 1.85
N ALA A 118 14.20 -3.76 1.06
CA ALA A 118 13.06 -4.66 1.16
C ALA A 118 12.99 -5.34 2.54
N GLU A 119 14.11 -5.88 3.04
CA GLU A 119 14.18 -6.50 4.37
C GLU A 119 13.93 -5.48 5.50
N ASN A 120 14.52 -4.28 5.41
CA ASN A 120 14.29 -3.21 6.39
C ASN A 120 12.82 -2.77 6.43
N ALA A 121 12.16 -2.73 5.27
CA ALA A 121 10.74 -2.41 5.18
C ALA A 121 9.89 -3.50 5.86
N LEU A 122 10.24 -4.78 5.70
CA LEU A 122 9.58 -5.87 6.42
C LEU A 122 9.85 -5.83 7.92
N ASP A 123 11.05 -5.45 8.36
CA ASP A 123 11.36 -5.26 9.79
C ASP A 123 10.47 -4.17 10.38
N ARG A 124 10.30 -3.06 9.66
CA ARG A 124 9.40 -1.98 10.06
C ARG A 124 7.94 -2.44 10.10
N ALA A 125 7.48 -3.22 9.12
CA ALA A 125 6.13 -3.77 9.11
C ALA A 125 5.86 -4.70 10.30
N ILE A 126 6.81 -5.59 10.62
CA ILE A 126 6.71 -6.52 11.75
C ILE A 126 6.83 -5.78 13.09
N GLY A 127 7.66 -4.74 13.17
CA GLY A 127 7.75 -3.88 14.35
C GLY A 127 6.42 -3.17 14.65
N ASP A 128 5.67 -2.79 13.61
CA ASP A 128 4.34 -2.19 13.73
C ASP A 128 3.23 -3.23 14.03
N CYS A 129 3.26 -4.36 13.34
CA CYS A 129 2.31 -5.47 13.52
C CYS A 129 3.03 -6.82 13.38
N PRO A 130 3.42 -7.47 14.50
CA PRO A 130 4.27 -8.66 14.48
C PRO A 130 3.73 -9.83 13.66
N ASN A 131 2.40 -9.97 13.61
CA ASN A 131 1.71 -11.06 12.92
C ASN A 131 1.10 -10.62 11.58
N TYR A 132 1.56 -9.52 10.97
CA TYR A 132 0.99 -9.03 9.72
C TYR A 132 1.18 -10.06 8.59
N PRO A 133 0.10 -10.67 8.05
CA PRO A 133 0.23 -11.87 7.20
C PRO A 133 1.06 -11.65 5.94
N LEU A 134 0.92 -10.48 5.30
CA LEU A 134 1.68 -10.16 4.10
C LEU A 134 3.16 -9.96 4.40
N ALA A 135 3.52 -9.36 5.54
CA ALA A 135 4.92 -9.19 5.92
C ALA A 135 5.62 -10.55 6.11
N LEU A 136 4.93 -11.48 6.78
CA LEU A 136 5.43 -12.85 6.99
C LEU A 136 5.49 -13.65 5.69
N LEU A 137 4.56 -13.42 4.76
CA LEU A 137 4.60 -14.01 3.42
C LEU A 137 5.81 -13.48 2.63
N LEU A 138 5.97 -12.17 2.53
CA LEU A 138 7.07 -11.55 1.80
C LEU A 138 8.43 -11.94 2.39
N ARG A 139 8.56 -12.05 3.72
CA ARG A 139 9.80 -12.52 4.37
C ARG A 139 10.21 -13.89 3.85
N ARG A 140 9.25 -14.82 3.73
CA ARG A 140 9.51 -16.17 3.22
C ARG A 140 9.92 -16.13 1.75
N VAL A 141 9.30 -15.28 0.94
CA VAL A 141 9.65 -15.11 -0.48
C VAL A 141 11.08 -14.58 -0.62
N PHE A 142 11.44 -13.53 0.13
CA PHE A 142 12.75 -12.89 0.05
C PHE A 142 13.85 -13.83 0.57
N SER A 143 13.58 -14.53 1.69
CA SER A 143 14.50 -15.54 2.24
C SER A 143 14.72 -16.72 1.28
N ALA A 144 13.73 -17.03 0.44
CA ALA A 144 13.83 -18.05 -0.61
C ALA A 144 14.53 -17.54 -1.88
N ALA A 145 14.97 -16.27 -1.92
CA ALA A 145 15.65 -15.64 -3.03
C ALA A 145 14.92 -15.83 -4.38
N TRP A 146 13.59 -15.70 -4.37
CA TRP A 146 12.80 -15.75 -5.60
C TRP A 146 13.31 -14.72 -6.61
N PRO A 147 13.49 -15.06 -7.89
CA PRO A 147 13.92 -14.07 -8.88
C PRO A 147 12.98 -12.86 -8.89
N SER A 148 13.53 -11.64 -8.86
CA SER A 148 12.74 -10.39 -8.84
C SER A 148 11.79 -10.29 -10.04
N SER A 149 12.23 -10.79 -11.20
CA SER A 149 11.40 -10.88 -12.41
C SER A 149 10.22 -11.84 -12.27
N SER A 150 10.39 -12.98 -11.60
CA SER A 150 9.30 -13.92 -11.31
C SER A 150 8.29 -13.34 -10.33
N PHE A 151 8.77 -12.62 -9.32
CA PHE A 151 7.90 -11.91 -8.38
C PHE A 151 7.08 -10.81 -9.08
N ALA A 152 7.73 -9.98 -9.90
CA ALA A 152 7.08 -8.94 -10.69
C ALA A 152 6.04 -9.51 -11.66
N ALA A 153 6.35 -10.63 -12.32
CA ALA A 153 5.41 -11.32 -13.21
C ALA A 153 4.16 -11.82 -12.45
N MET A 154 4.34 -12.45 -11.29
CA MET A 154 3.24 -12.89 -10.44
C MET A 154 2.35 -11.71 -10.03
N ARG A 155 2.94 -10.60 -9.54
CA ARG A 155 2.19 -9.40 -9.16
C ARG A 155 1.41 -8.82 -10.33
N ALA A 156 2.03 -8.72 -11.51
CA ALA A 156 1.40 -8.22 -12.72
C ALA A 156 0.20 -9.09 -13.18
N GLU A 157 0.23 -10.41 -12.92
CA GLU A 157 -0.89 -11.30 -13.21
C GLU A 157 -2.06 -11.11 -12.23
N LEU A 158 -1.77 -10.78 -10.97
CA LEU A 158 -2.80 -10.62 -9.93
C LEU A 158 -3.58 -9.31 -10.09
N HIS A 159 -2.91 -8.21 -10.46
CA HIS A 159 -3.53 -6.88 -10.46
C HIS A 159 -4.80 -6.76 -11.34
N PRO A 160 -4.85 -7.32 -12.57
CA PRO A 160 -6.08 -7.33 -13.38
C PRO A 160 -7.27 -7.98 -12.68
N ARG A 161 -7.04 -9.01 -11.85
CA ARG A 161 -8.10 -9.69 -11.09
C ARG A 161 -8.64 -8.80 -9.96
N ILE A 162 -7.75 -8.03 -9.31
CA ILE A 162 -8.15 -7.04 -8.30
C ILE A 162 -8.95 -5.92 -8.97
N CYS A 163 -8.49 -5.40 -10.11
CA CYS A 163 -9.22 -4.40 -10.89
C CYS A 163 -10.60 -4.90 -11.32
N ALA A 164 -10.71 -6.15 -11.80
CA ALA A 164 -12.00 -6.74 -12.16
C ALA A 164 -12.93 -6.87 -10.96
N THR A 165 -12.41 -7.23 -9.78
CA THR A 165 -13.19 -7.30 -8.55
C THR A 165 -13.70 -5.93 -8.12
N LEU A 166 -12.84 -4.92 -8.18
CA LEU A 166 -13.18 -3.57 -7.75
C LEU A 166 -14.07 -2.84 -8.75
N PHE A 167 -13.74 -2.85 -10.04
CA PHE A 167 -14.38 -1.98 -11.04
C PHE A 167 -15.27 -2.74 -12.04
N GLY A 168 -15.37 -4.06 -11.89
CA GLY A 168 -15.96 -4.93 -12.90
C GLY A 168 -14.93 -5.27 -13.99
N SER A 169 -15.17 -6.36 -14.71
CA SER A 169 -14.41 -6.66 -15.92
C SER A 169 -14.68 -5.55 -16.94
N SER A 170 -13.66 -4.79 -17.33
CA SER A 170 -13.74 -4.01 -18.56
C SER A 170 -14.08 -4.98 -19.69
N ILE A 171 -15.22 -4.77 -20.34
CA ILE A 171 -15.60 -5.44 -21.59
C ILE A 171 -14.75 -4.87 -22.72
#